data_AF-A0A194X7E6-F1
#
_entry.id   AF-A0A194X7E6-F1
#
_cell.length_a   1.000
_cell.length_b   1.000
_cell.length_c   1.000
_cell.angle_alpha   90.00
_cell.angle_beta   90.00
_cell.angle_gamma   90.00
#
_symmetry.space_group_name_H-M   'P 1'
#
loop_
_entity.id
_entity.type
_entity.pdbx_description
1 polymer ?
#
loop_
_entity_poly.entity_id
_entity_poly.type
_entity_poly.pdbx_seq_one_letter_code
_entity_poly.pdbx_strand_id
1 'polypeptide(L)'
;MPLPFLEVFPREIRDQIYTYVLASPSGAVTLSPWTVEIARSLSLLRTCKQIHRECKDIIWYHNRLDIRQPTHLHRKFLTLSKQRPARRIRQLKVCLELLDRDELEWVASAAAGLEEWCRVGRLESITLSTEWDKPRGIEEFKEILSLRKYGECLDGRLYQESSTWTRMVINTGWPRFSHWGKQRWLKEMLLDPSGLNELLGSIHGAFGGQLYVGGKLCFDNRVRVVEDLKLDPRNGEIRIVPKFQSTQNNSNHSRY
;
A
#
# COMPACT_ATOMS: atom_id res chain seq x y z
N MET A 1 -45.70 -10.72 10.02
CA MET A 1 -44.27 -10.71 10.40
C MET A 1 -43.45 -10.89 9.12
N PRO A 2 -42.36 -10.14 8.91
CA PRO A 2 -41.49 -10.39 7.77
C PRO A 2 -40.88 -11.79 7.92
N LEU A 3 -41.00 -12.61 6.87
CA LEU A 3 -40.39 -13.92 6.81
C LEU A 3 -38.85 -13.78 6.78
N PRO A 4 -38.10 -14.63 7.50
CA PRO A 4 -36.65 -14.55 7.53
C PRO A 4 -36.05 -14.95 6.17
N PHE A 5 -34.92 -14.32 5.81
CA PHE A 5 -34.23 -14.48 4.53
C PHE A 5 -34.07 -15.93 4.05
N LEU A 6 -33.76 -16.86 4.97
CA LEU A 6 -33.55 -18.28 4.69
C LEU A 6 -34.84 -19.06 4.36
N GLU A 7 -35.99 -18.55 4.80
CA GLU A 7 -37.32 -19.13 4.55
C GLU A 7 -38.01 -18.51 3.34
N VAL A 8 -37.68 -17.25 3.02
CA VAL A 8 -38.27 -16.52 1.87
C VAL A 8 -37.70 -17.00 0.54
N PHE A 9 -36.38 -17.15 0.48
CA PHE A 9 -35.70 -17.43 -0.79
C PHE A 9 -35.34 -18.91 -0.89
N PRO A 10 -35.69 -19.60 -1.98
CA PRO A 10 -35.22 -20.95 -2.23
C PRO A 10 -33.71 -20.96 -2.49
N ARG A 11 -33.09 -22.15 -2.41
CA ARG A 11 -31.63 -22.30 -2.38
C ARG A 11 -30.97 -21.66 -3.61
N GLU A 12 -31.59 -21.81 -4.76
CA GLU A 12 -31.09 -21.34 -6.06
C GLU A 12 -30.99 -19.81 -6.10
N ILE A 13 -31.97 -19.12 -5.51
CA ILE A 13 -31.96 -17.65 -5.43
C ILE A 13 -30.94 -17.19 -4.39
N ARG A 14 -30.80 -17.91 -3.27
CA ARG A 14 -29.75 -17.60 -2.29
C ARG A 14 -28.35 -17.76 -2.89
N ASP A 15 -28.11 -18.79 -3.68
CA ASP A 15 -26.81 -18.99 -4.36
C ASP A 15 -26.49 -17.86 -5.35
N GLN A 16 -27.50 -17.32 -6.06
CA GLN A 16 -27.29 -16.13 -6.90
C GLN A 16 -26.93 -14.89 -6.07
N ILE A 17 -27.61 -14.68 -4.94
CA ILE A 17 -27.32 -13.58 -4.01
C ILE A 17 -25.91 -13.74 -3.43
N TYR A 18 -25.55 -14.94 -2.99
CA TYR A 18 -24.22 -15.24 -2.46
C TYR A 18 -23.14 -15.03 -3.52
N THR A 19 -23.38 -15.47 -4.75
CA THR A 19 -22.45 -15.25 -5.87
C THR A 19 -22.25 -13.77 -6.13
N TYR A 20 -23.32 -12.97 -6.16
CA TYR A 20 -23.22 -11.52 -6.35
C TYR A 20 -22.43 -10.82 -5.24
N VAL A 21 -22.56 -11.30 -3.99
CA VAL A 21 -21.87 -10.72 -2.82
C VAL A 21 -20.43 -11.21 -2.70
N LEU A 22 -20.16 -12.48 -3.03
CA LEU A 22 -18.88 -13.16 -2.81
C LEU A 22 -17.96 -13.16 -4.02
N ALA A 23 -18.48 -13.01 -5.24
CA ALA A 23 -17.65 -12.89 -6.43
C ALA A 23 -17.00 -11.51 -6.45
N SER A 24 -15.67 -11.47 -6.45
CA SER A 24 -14.91 -10.27 -6.72
C SER A 24 -15.21 -9.83 -8.16
N PRO A 25 -15.45 -8.54 -8.42
CA PRO A 25 -15.53 -7.99 -9.78
C PRO A 25 -14.30 -8.31 -10.63
N SER A 26 -13.16 -8.55 -9.99
CA SER A 26 -11.89 -8.93 -10.63
C SER A 26 -11.76 -10.44 -10.92
N GLY A 27 -12.66 -11.28 -10.38
CA GLY A 27 -12.57 -12.74 -10.43
C GLY A 27 -11.43 -13.32 -9.61
N ALA A 28 -10.80 -12.52 -8.75
CA ALA A 28 -9.70 -12.94 -7.89
C ALA A 28 -9.89 -12.42 -6.46
N VAL A 29 -9.52 -13.23 -5.49
CA VAL A 29 -9.47 -12.87 -4.06
C VAL A 29 -8.01 -12.98 -3.63
N THR A 30 -7.47 -11.93 -3.05
CA THR A 30 -6.11 -11.94 -2.48
C THR A 30 -6.13 -12.56 -1.08
N LEU A 31 -4.99 -12.73 -0.41
CA LEU A 31 -4.97 -13.12 1.01
C LEU A 31 -4.67 -11.95 1.94
N SER A 32 -4.85 -10.71 1.46
CA SER A 32 -4.67 -9.53 2.31
C SER A 32 -5.90 -9.34 3.19
N PRO A 33 -5.79 -9.51 4.53
CA PRO A 33 -6.93 -9.44 5.46
C PRO A 33 -7.67 -8.09 5.45
N TRP A 34 -7.12 -7.09 4.74
CA TRP A 34 -7.61 -5.71 4.68
C TRP A 34 -8.34 -5.36 3.39
N THR A 35 -8.38 -6.24 2.38
CA THR A 35 -9.20 -5.95 1.20
C THR A 35 -10.68 -5.96 1.61
N VAL A 36 -11.38 -4.87 1.27
CA VAL A 36 -12.81 -4.68 1.59
C VAL A 36 -13.64 -5.87 1.09
N GLU A 37 -13.21 -6.49 -0.01
CA GLU A 37 -13.82 -7.69 -0.60
C GLU A 37 -13.71 -8.90 0.32
N ILE A 38 -12.54 -9.17 0.92
CA ILE A 38 -12.36 -10.28 1.86
C ILE A 38 -13.08 -10.02 3.18
N ALA A 39 -12.98 -8.79 3.71
CA ALA A 39 -13.67 -8.43 4.94
C ALA A 39 -15.21 -8.57 4.79
N ARG A 40 -15.77 -8.15 3.64
CA ARG A 40 -17.18 -8.34 3.31
C ARG A 40 -17.53 -9.82 3.12
N SER A 41 -16.76 -10.55 2.33
CA SER A 41 -17.02 -11.96 2.04
C SER A 41 -16.95 -12.83 3.30
N LEU A 42 -15.92 -12.65 4.13
CA LEU A 42 -15.77 -13.38 5.39
C LEU A 42 -16.81 -12.98 6.44
N SER A 43 -17.37 -11.76 6.39
CA SER A 43 -18.44 -11.36 7.31
C SER A 43 -19.75 -12.14 7.05
N LEU A 44 -20.08 -12.41 5.77
CA LEU A 44 -21.25 -13.23 5.41
C LEU A 44 -21.09 -14.66 5.90
N LEU A 45 -19.90 -15.24 5.72
CA LEU A 45 -19.53 -16.59 6.17
C LEU A 45 -19.60 -16.78 7.70
N ARG A 46 -19.69 -15.70 8.46
CA ARG A 46 -19.76 -15.71 9.94
C ARG A 46 -21.17 -15.47 10.49
N THR A 47 -22.18 -15.30 9.64
CA THR A 47 -23.55 -14.97 10.07
C THR A 47 -24.25 -16.14 10.78
N CYS A 48 -24.38 -17.29 10.13
CA CYS A 48 -24.94 -18.50 10.73
C CYS A 48 -24.38 -19.77 10.09
N LYS A 49 -24.56 -20.92 10.76
CA LYS A 49 -24.04 -22.22 10.30
C LYS A 49 -24.57 -22.64 8.93
N GLN A 50 -25.81 -22.28 8.60
CA GLN A 50 -26.39 -22.57 7.29
C GLN A 50 -25.65 -21.78 6.21
N ILE A 51 -25.67 -20.44 6.29
CA ILE A 51 -25.00 -19.55 5.32
C ILE A 51 -23.53 -19.90 5.16
N HIS A 52 -22.83 -20.23 6.25
CA HIS A 52 -21.44 -20.70 6.18
C HIS A 52 -21.28 -21.91 5.26
N ARG A 53 -22.12 -22.95 5.43
CA ARG A 53 -22.09 -24.16 4.59
C ARG A 53 -22.50 -23.86 3.15
N GLU A 54 -23.43 -22.93 2.94
CA GLU A 54 -23.90 -22.55 1.61
C GLU A 54 -22.81 -21.79 0.83
N CYS A 55 -22.09 -20.89 1.50
CA CYS A 55 -21.17 -19.93 0.87
C CYS A 55 -19.71 -20.39 0.76
N LYS A 56 -19.26 -21.34 1.60
CA LYS A 56 -17.83 -21.69 1.71
C LYS A 56 -17.20 -22.16 0.41
N ASP A 57 -17.97 -22.77 -0.48
CA ASP A 57 -17.47 -23.29 -1.75
C ASP A 57 -17.68 -22.27 -2.88
N ILE A 58 -18.75 -21.46 -2.80
CA ILE A 58 -19.07 -20.37 -3.75
C ILE A 58 -17.92 -19.36 -3.83
N ILE A 59 -17.35 -18.98 -2.68
CA ILE A 59 -16.22 -18.04 -2.64
C ILE A 59 -15.02 -18.56 -3.42
N TRP A 60 -14.74 -19.86 -3.41
CA TRP A 60 -13.60 -20.44 -4.13
C TRP A 60 -13.94 -20.81 -5.58
N TYR A 61 -15.20 -21.11 -5.87
CA TYR A 61 -15.64 -21.46 -7.22
C TYR A 61 -15.64 -20.25 -8.16
N HIS A 62 -15.99 -19.07 -7.65
CA HIS A 62 -16.09 -17.84 -8.44
C HIS A 62 -14.88 -16.91 -8.32
N ASN A 63 -13.94 -17.21 -7.43
CA ASN A 63 -12.74 -16.40 -7.25
C ASN A 63 -11.48 -17.25 -7.34
N ARG A 64 -10.54 -16.81 -8.17
CA ARG A 64 -9.17 -17.33 -8.15
C ARG A 64 -8.46 -16.81 -6.91
N LEU A 65 -7.66 -17.67 -6.27
CA LEU A 65 -6.77 -17.22 -5.22
C LEU A 65 -5.56 -16.54 -5.87
N ASP A 66 -5.45 -15.24 -5.71
CA ASP A 66 -4.29 -14.49 -6.20
C ASP A 66 -3.30 -14.26 -5.07
N ILE A 67 -2.24 -15.04 -5.10
CA ILE A 67 -1.30 -15.13 -3.98
C ILE A 67 -0.32 -13.95 -4.05
N ARG A 68 0.04 -13.43 -5.24
CA ARG A 68 1.06 -12.37 -5.43
C ARG A 68 0.98 -11.67 -6.79
N GLN A 69 0.01 -10.79 -7.01
CA GLN A 69 0.11 -9.78 -8.08
C GLN A 69 0.93 -8.57 -7.63
N PRO A 70 1.55 -7.82 -8.57
CA PRO A 70 2.09 -6.50 -8.26
C PRO A 70 0.98 -5.68 -7.61
N THR A 71 1.28 -5.05 -6.48
CA THR A 71 0.32 -4.25 -5.71
C THR A 71 -0.36 -3.21 -6.61
N HIS A 72 -1.60 -2.86 -6.31
CA HIS A 72 -2.26 -1.76 -7.01
C HIS A 72 -1.43 -0.47 -6.87
N LEU A 73 -0.69 -0.31 -5.76
CA LEU A 73 0.32 0.73 -5.58
C LEU A 73 1.44 0.69 -6.65
N HIS A 74 1.99 -0.49 -6.95
CA HIS A 74 2.97 -0.66 -8.02
C HIS A 74 2.45 -0.13 -9.37
N ARG A 75 1.22 -0.51 -9.74
CA ARG A 75 0.57 -0.06 -10.99
C ARG A 75 0.32 1.45 -11.00
N LYS A 76 0.00 2.04 -9.84
CA LYS A 76 -0.14 3.50 -9.70
C LYS A 76 1.18 4.21 -9.95
N PHE A 77 2.27 3.75 -9.35
CA PHE A 77 3.60 4.32 -9.61
C PHE A 77 4.04 4.22 -11.07
N LEU A 78 3.78 3.08 -11.72
CA LEU A 78 4.05 2.94 -13.16
C LEU A 78 3.18 3.85 -14.03
N THR A 79 1.93 4.10 -13.62
CA THR A 79 1.06 5.04 -14.33
C THR A 79 1.55 6.47 -14.15
N LEU A 80 1.91 6.85 -12.93
CA LEU A 80 2.45 8.16 -12.61
C LEU A 80 3.76 8.44 -13.37
N SER A 81 4.69 7.48 -13.42
CA SER A 81 5.98 7.66 -14.14
C SER A 81 5.81 7.98 -15.63
N LYS A 82 4.70 7.53 -16.25
CA LYS A 82 4.37 7.81 -17.65
C LYS A 82 3.77 9.20 -17.85
N GLN A 83 3.22 9.83 -16.82
CA GLN A 83 2.60 11.14 -16.93
C GLN A 83 3.65 12.26 -17.00
N ARG A 84 3.40 13.27 -17.85
CA ARG A 84 4.33 14.40 -18.02
C ARG A 84 4.60 15.21 -16.73
N PRO A 85 3.60 15.50 -15.87
CA PRO A 85 3.84 16.25 -14.63
C PRO A 85 4.79 15.52 -13.68
N ALA A 86 4.68 14.20 -13.58
CA ALA A 86 5.49 13.37 -12.70
C ALA A 86 7.00 13.45 -13.01
N ARG A 87 7.38 13.72 -14.26
CA ARG A 87 8.80 13.90 -14.65
C ARG A 87 9.46 15.13 -14.02
N ARG A 88 8.67 16.09 -13.53
CA ARG A 88 9.18 17.31 -12.85
C ARG A 88 9.33 17.12 -11.35
N ILE A 89 8.71 16.09 -10.80
CA ILE A 89 8.78 15.77 -9.38
C ILE A 89 10.21 15.33 -9.04
N ARG A 90 10.76 15.97 -8.02
CA ARG A 90 12.09 15.72 -7.45
C ARG A 90 12.02 15.09 -6.08
N GLN A 91 10.94 15.36 -5.34
CA GLN A 91 10.78 14.88 -3.98
C GLN A 91 9.42 14.19 -3.87
N LEU A 92 9.44 12.92 -3.50
CA LEU A 92 8.25 12.13 -3.21
C LEU A 92 8.21 11.84 -1.71
N LYS A 93 7.14 12.25 -1.02
CA LYS A 93 6.85 11.84 0.36
C LYS A 93 5.68 10.86 0.33
N VAL A 94 5.84 9.69 0.92
CA VAL A 94 4.76 8.73 1.14
C VAL A 94 4.50 8.68 2.65
N CYS A 95 3.32 9.16 3.05
CA CYS A 95 2.85 9.12 4.42
C CYS A 95 2.14 7.78 4.65
N LEU A 96 2.77 6.93 5.47
CA LEU A 96 2.26 5.61 5.85
C LEU A 96 1.60 5.70 7.24
N GLU A 97 0.68 4.78 7.52
CA GLU A 97 0.01 4.72 8.83
C GLU A 97 0.98 4.22 9.93
N LEU A 98 1.85 3.27 9.58
CA LEU A 98 2.94 2.71 10.38
C LEU A 98 4.16 2.40 9.49
N LEU A 99 5.35 2.29 10.08
CA LEU A 99 6.55 1.73 9.46
C LEU A 99 6.84 0.35 10.04
N ASP A 100 5.84 -0.52 9.96
CA ASP A 100 5.92 -1.93 10.36
C ASP A 100 6.15 -2.83 9.14
N ARG A 101 6.21 -4.13 9.38
CA ARG A 101 6.47 -5.12 8.34
C ARG A 101 5.44 -5.07 7.22
N ASP A 102 4.15 -4.98 7.54
CA ASP A 102 3.06 -5.03 6.54
C ASP A 102 3.11 -3.82 5.60
N GLU A 103 3.25 -2.60 6.14
CA GLU A 103 3.36 -1.38 5.34
C GLU A 103 4.66 -1.35 4.51
N LEU A 104 5.79 -1.78 5.10
CA LEU A 104 7.05 -1.81 4.37
C LEU A 104 7.09 -2.91 3.31
N GLU A 105 6.46 -4.07 3.52
CA GLU A 105 6.34 -5.12 2.51
C GLU A 105 5.45 -4.65 1.35
N TRP A 106 4.36 -3.95 1.66
CA TRP A 106 3.52 -3.31 0.66
C TRP A 106 4.30 -2.30 -0.19
N VAL A 107 5.08 -1.40 0.44
CA VAL A 107 5.91 -0.44 -0.31
C VAL A 107 7.07 -1.10 -1.04
N ALA A 108 7.73 -2.10 -0.44
CA ALA A 108 8.81 -2.86 -1.07
C ALA A 108 8.33 -3.54 -2.35
N SER A 109 7.14 -4.15 -2.31
CA SER A 109 6.53 -4.76 -3.50
C SER A 109 6.20 -3.73 -4.60
N ALA A 110 5.95 -2.47 -4.22
CA ALA A 110 5.70 -1.38 -5.14
C ALA A 110 6.97 -0.66 -5.62
N ALA A 111 8.12 -0.90 -4.98
CA ALA A 111 9.37 -0.17 -5.22
C ALA A 111 9.84 -0.25 -6.68
N ALA A 112 9.65 -1.39 -7.35
CA ALA A 112 9.97 -1.55 -8.77
C ALA A 112 9.19 -0.55 -9.68
N GLY A 113 8.00 -0.14 -9.28
CA GLY A 113 7.23 0.88 -10.00
C GLY A 113 7.82 2.29 -9.84
N LEU A 114 8.42 2.57 -8.68
CA LEU A 114 9.14 3.81 -8.41
C LEU A 114 10.54 3.82 -9.05
N GLU A 115 11.20 2.67 -9.15
CA GLU A 115 12.49 2.55 -9.85
C GLU A 115 12.39 3.06 -11.30
N GLU A 116 11.33 2.68 -12.00
CA GLU A 116 11.06 3.18 -13.36
C GLU A 116 10.89 4.71 -13.38
N TRP A 117 10.26 5.28 -12.35
CA TRP A 117 10.12 6.71 -12.21
C TRP A 117 11.46 7.40 -11.91
N CYS A 118 12.32 6.82 -11.08
CA CYS A 118 13.68 7.30 -10.88
C CYS A 118 14.49 7.31 -12.19
N ARG A 119 14.28 6.30 -13.05
CA ARG A 119 14.98 6.16 -14.33
C ARG A 119 14.55 7.18 -15.38
N VAL A 120 13.24 7.42 -15.50
CA VAL A 120 12.67 8.29 -16.56
C VAL A 120 12.45 9.73 -16.10
N GLY A 121 12.33 9.94 -14.79
CA GLY A 121 12.03 11.22 -14.16
C GLY A 121 13.26 11.96 -13.61
N ARG A 122 13.01 12.88 -12.69
CA ARG A 122 14.04 13.64 -11.96
C ARG A 122 13.93 13.44 -10.46
N LEU A 123 13.50 12.25 -10.04
CA LEU A 123 13.24 11.96 -8.63
C LEU A 123 14.57 11.89 -7.87
N GLU A 124 14.87 12.94 -7.11
CA GLU A 124 16.11 13.11 -6.34
C GLU A 124 16.00 12.47 -4.95
N SER A 125 14.79 12.38 -4.39
CA SER A 125 14.58 11.78 -3.07
C SER A 125 13.17 11.22 -2.89
N ILE A 126 13.10 10.12 -2.14
CA ILE A 126 11.86 9.47 -1.70
C ILE A 126 11.91 9.40 -0.16
N THR A 127 10.88 9.89 0.51
CA THR A 127 10.75 9.82 1.96
C THR A 127 9.53 9.00 2.31
N LEU A 128 9.71 7.92 3.06
CA LEU A 128 8.64 7.19 3.73
C LEU A 128 8.59 7.67 5.17
N SER A 129 7.44 8.16 5.62
CA SER A 129 7.29 8.68 6.98
C SER A 129 5.95 8.30 7.56
N THR A 130 5.90 8.10 8.86
CA THR A 130 4.64 8.05 9.61
C THR A 130 4.33 9.41 10.19
N GLU A 131 3.08 9.85 10.05
CA GLU A 131 2.61 11.05 10.76
C GLU A 131 1.99 10.67 12.11
N TRP A 132 2.05 11.61 13.06
CA TRP A 132 1.67 11.37 14.44
C TRP A 132 0.19 10.94 14.59
N ASP A 133 -0.08 10.07 15.56
CA ASP A 133 -1.41 9.49 15.87
C ASP A 133 -2.54 10.49 16.15
N LYS A 134 -2.22 11.77 16.36
CA LYS A 134 -3.21 12.82 16.60
C LYS A 134 -2.95 13.98 15.64
N PRO A 135 -3.96 14.41 14.85
CA PRO A 135 -3.85 15.65 14.11
C PRO A 135 -3.62 16.77 15.13
N ARG A 136 -2.44 17.38 15.07
CA ARG A 136 -1.99 18.47 15.94
C ARG A 136 -2.57 19.81 15.50
N GLY A 137 -3.05 19.89 14.26
CA GLY A 137 -3.62 21.10 13.65
C GLY A 137 -4.86 20.84 12.80
N ILE A 138 -5.48 21.94 12.38
CA ILE A 138 -6.69 21.95 11.52
C ILE A 138 -6.35 21.40 10.13
N GLU A 139 -5.15 21.69 9.63
CA GLU A 139 -4.65 21.25 8.33
C GLU A 139 -4.53 19.73 8.26
N GLU A 140 -3.85 19.10 9.23
CA GLU A 140 -3.74 17.64 9.33
C GLU A 140 -5.13 16.98 9.44
N PHE A 141 -6.05 17.60 10.18
CA PHE A 141 -7.42 17.12 10.27
C PHE A 141 -8.16 17.20 8.92
N LYS A 142 -7.99 18.29 8.16
CA LYS A 142 -8.54 18.45 6.81
C LYS A 142 -7.96 17.41 5.85
N GLU A 143 -6.67 17.11 5.95
CA GLU A 143 -6.02 16.09 5.12
C GLU A 143 -6.60 14.69 5.39
N ILE A 144 -6.78 14.33 6.66
CA ILE A 144 -7.43 13.06 7.04
C ILE A 144 -8.87 13.00 6.52
N LEU A 145 -9.63 14.10 6.65
CA LEU A 145 -11.00 14.18 6.12
C LEU A 145 -11.03 14.09 4.60
N SER A 146 -10.08 14.71 3.92
CA SER A 146 -9.91 14.66 2.47
C SER A 146 -9.62 13.23 2.01
N LEU A 147 -8.66 12.55 2.64
CA LEU A 147 -8.32 11.15 2.36
C LEU A 147 -9.54 10.25 2.56
N ARG A 148 -10.36 10.51 3.59
CA ARG A 148 -11.60 9.75 3.82
C ARG A 148 -12.66 9.99 2.75
N LYS A 149 -12.81 11.23 2.30
CA LYS A 149 -13.89 11.63 1.38
C LYS A 149 -13.56 11.33 -0.07
N TYR A 150 -12.29 11.45 -0.44
CA TYR A 150 -11.82 11.43 -1.82
C TYR A 150 -10.72 10.38 -2.07
N GLY A 151 -10.22 9.71 -1.05
CA GLY A 151 -9.23 8.65 -1.20
C GLY A 151 -9.79 7.42 -1.89
N GLU A 152 -9.01 6.87 -2.80
CA GLU A 152 -9.30 5.59 -3.43
C GLU A 152 -8.79 4.44 -2.56
N CYS A 153 -9.35 3.24 -2.72
CA CYS A 153 -8.89 2.06 -2.01
C CYS A 153 -7.88 1.29 -2.88
N LEU A 154 -6.63 1.20 -2.42
CA LEU A 154 -5.56 0.40 -3.03
C LEU A 154 -5.09 -0.65 -2.05
N ASP A 155 -5.19 -1.93 -2.42
CA ASP A 155 -4.68 -3.06 -1.63
C ASP A 155 -5.17 -3.09 -0.15
N GLY A 156 -6.37 -2.56 0.09
CA GLY A 156 -6.96 -2.45 1.44
C GLY A 156 -6.60 -1.17 2.21
N ARG A 157 -5.87 -0.25 1.60
CA ARG A 157 -5.49 1.06 2.16
C ARG A 157 -6.18 2.20 1.41
N LEU A 158 -6.54 3.26 2.11
CA LEU A 158 -6.88 4.52 1.48
C LEU A 158 -5.61 5.11 0.87
N TYR A 159 -5.74 5.70 -0.31
CA TYR A 159 -4.67 6.36 -1.03
C TYR A 159 -5.19 7.69 -1.59
N GLN A 160 -4.40 8.74 -1.41
CA GLN A 160 -4.63 10.03 -2.05
C GLN A 160 -3.29 10.68 -2.39
N GLU A 161 -3.15 11.08 -3.64
CA GLU A 161 -2.00 11.81 -4.13
C GLU A 161 -2.30 13.31 -4.18
N SER A 162 -1.32 14.11 -3.79
CA SER A 162 -1.31 15.56 -3.95
C SER A 162 0.06 15.97 -4.48
N SER A 163 0.09 16.86 -5.48
CA SER A 163 1.34 17.28 -6.10
C SER A 163 1.41 18.78 -6.27
N THR A 164 2.56 19.33 -5.92
CA THR A 164 3.02 20.65 -6.33
C THR A 164 3.99 20.50 -7.51
N TRP A 165 4.60 21.60 -7.97
CA TRP A 165 5.48 21.58 -9.15
C TRP A 165 6.65 20.58 -9.05
N THR A 166 7.31 20.50 -7.91
CA THR A 166 8.50 19.64 -7.69
C THR A 166 8.32 18.60 -6.59
N ARG A 167 7.25 18.69 -5.80
CA ARG A 167 7.01 17.80 -4.66
C ARG A 167 5.68 17.08 -4.82
N MET A 168 5.68 15.77 -4.59
CA MET A 168 4.47 14.98 -4.49
C MET A 168 4.38 14.38 -3.09
N VAL A 169 3.18 14.45 -2.50
CA VAL A 169 2.85 13.81 -1.23
C VAL A 169 1.75 12.80 -1.49
N ILE A 170 2.00 11.55 -1.11
CA ILE A 170 1.05 10.46 -1.17
C ILE A 170 0.65 10.14 0.26
N ASN A 171 -0.61 10.43 0.58
CA ASN A 171 -1.19 10.09 1.86
C ASN A 171 -1.86 8.73 1.76
N THR A 172 -1.43 7.81 2.61
CA THR A 172 -2.05 6.50 2.75
C THR A 172 -2.61 6.36 4.16
N GLY A 173 -3.57 5.45 4.34
CA GLY A 173 -4.10 5.19 5.66
C GLY A 173 -5.02 3.98 5.68
N TRP A 174 -5.25 3.43 6.87
CA TRP A 174 -6.18 2.32 6.99
C TRP A 174 -7.63 2.81 6.85
N PRO A 175 -8.53 2.01 6.24
CA PRO A 175 -9.96 2.30 6.27
C PRO A 175 -10.41 2.42 7.72
N ARG A 176 -10.77 3.63 8.15
CA ARG A 176 -11.06 3.91 9.56
C ARG A 176 -12.40 3.26 9.96
N PHE A 177 -12.34 2.08 10.58
CA PHE A 177 -13.51 1.36 11.07
C PHE A 177 -14.03 1.86 12.44
N SER A 178 -13.33 2.75 13.13
CA SER A 178 -13.66 3.15 14.52
C SER A 178 -13.06 4.50 14.97
N HIS A 179 -13.36 4.93 16.19
CA HIS A 179 -12.80 6.14 16.82
C HIS A 179 -11.29 5.99 17.14
N TRP A 180 -10.56 7.11 17.27
CA TRP A 180 -9.10 7.18 17.47
C TRP A 180 -8.55 6.25 18.56
N GLY A 181 -9.22 6.12 19.71
CA GLY A 181 -8.79 5.21 20.78
C GLY A 181 -8.71 3.74 20.34
N LYS A 182 -9.72 3.25 19.61
CA LYS A 182 -9.72 1.90 19.03
C LYS A 182 -8.69 1.74 17.91
N GLN A 183 -8.42 2.80 17.15
CA GLN A 183 -7.38 2.78 16.12
C GLN A 183 -5.99 2.66 16.72
N ARG A 184 -5.70 3.44 17.77
CA ARG A 184 -4.44 3.32 18.49
C ARG A 184 -4.25 1.91 19.03
N TRP A 185 -5.26 1.36 19.70
CA TRP A 185 -5.22 -0.04 20.15
C TRP A 185 -4.97 -1.02 18.99
N LEU A 186 -5.65 -0.83 17.85
CA LEU A 186 -5.48 -1.70 16.69
C LEU A 186 -4.05 -1.61 16.12
N LYS A 187 -3.48 -0.40 16.01
CA LYS A 187 -2.09 -0.19 15.61
C LYS A 187 -1.12 -0.94 16.52
N GLU A 188 -1.31 -0.83 17.84
CA GLU A 188 -0.47 -1.53 18.83
C GLU A 188 -0.56 -3.05 18.68
N MET A 189 -1.73 -3.58 18.35
CA MET A 189 -1.95 -5.02 18.21
C MET A 189 -1.42 -5.60 16.90
N LEU A 190 -1.39 -4.80 15.84
CA LEU A 190 -0.95 -5.23 14.52
C LEU A 190 0.52 -4.94 14.24
N LEU A 191 1.15 -4.09 15.04
CA LEU A 191 2.54 -3.68 14.89
C LEU A 191 3.45 -4.91 14.90
N ASP A 192 4.06 -5.18 13.75
CA ASP A 192 5.06 -6.24 13.57
C ASP A 192 6.42 -5.60 13.21
N PRO A 193 7.38 -5.55 14.14
CA PRO A 193 8.70 -5.00 13.87
C PRO A 193 9.68 -6.07 13.34
N SER A 194 9.22 -7.29 13.06
CA SER A 194 10.08 -8.37 12.56
C SER A 194 10.49 -8.14 11.10
N GLY A 195 11.70 -8.56 10.73
CA GLY A 195 12.14 -8.57 9.33
C GLY A 195 12.34 -7.20 8.66
N LEU A 196 12.21 -6.08 9.39
CA LEU A 196 12.33 -4.73 8.81
C LEU A 196 13.67 -4.52 8.09
N ASN A 197 14.76 -5.11 8.60
CA ASN A 197 16.09 -5.01 8.00
C ASN A 197 16.14 -5.61 6.59
N GLU A 198 15.48 -6.74 6.38
CA GLU A 198 15.41 -7.42 5.08
C GLU A 198 14.57 -6.59 4.10
N LEU A 199 13.44 -6.06 4.57
CA LEU A 199 12.57 -5.19 3.77
C LEU A 199 13.28 -3.88 3.38
N LEU A 200 13.99 -3.23 4.30
CA LEU A 200 14.81 -2.06 4.00
C LEU A 200 15.91 -2.38 3.00
N GLY A 201 16.54 -3.56 3.10
CA GLY A 201 17.49 -4.06 2.12
C GLY A 201 16.86 -4.27 0.74
N SER A 202 15.64 -4.82 0.69
CA SER A 202 14.88 -5.00 -0.56
C SER A 202 14.50 -3.66 -1.20
N ILE A 203 14.01 -2.70 -0.39
CA ILE A 203 13.69 -1.34 -0.83
C ILE A 203 14.96 -0.68 -1.38
N HIS A 204 16.08 -0.72 -0.63
CA HIS A 204 17.36 -0.19 -1.08
C HIS A 204 17.86 -0.86 -2.38
N GLY A 205 17.67 -2.17 -2.51
CA GLY A 205 18.06 -2.93 -3.69
C GLY A 205 17.45 -2.40 -4.99
N ALA A 206 16.20 -1.92 -4.91
CA ALA A 206 15.47 -1.34 -6.05
C ALA A 206 16.03 0.03 -6.49
N PHE A 207 16.45 0.89 -5.55
CA PHE A 207 16.89 2.25 -5.87
C PHE A 207 18.41 2.42 -5.99
N GLY A 208 19.17 1.56 -5.31
CA GLY A 208 20.58 1.79 -5.03
C GLY A 208 20.80 3.11 -4.27
N GLY A 209 21.93 3.76 -4.52
CA GLY A 209 22.21 5.08 -3.95
C GLY A 209 22.38 5.04 -2.44
N GLN A 210 21.69 5.89 -1.70
CA GLN A 210 21.80 5.98 -0.24
C GLN A 210 20.43 5.82 0.42
N LEU A 211 20.38 5.07 1.52
CA LEU A 211 19.19 4.93 2.36
C LEU A 211 19.52 5.36 3.79
N TYR A 212 18.72 6.28 4.31
CA TYR A 212 18.80 6.82 5.65
C TYR A 212 17.59 6.41 6.47
N VAL A 213 17.80 6.03 7.73
CA VAL A 213 16.73 5.76 8.71
C VAL A 213 16.92 6.68 9.91
N GLY A 214 15.92 7.50 10.23
CA GLY A 214 16.00 8.47 11.33
C GLY A 214 17.19 9.42 11.20
N GLY A 215 17.57 9.78 9.96
CA GLY A 215 18.72 10.63 9.65
C GLY A 215 20.09 9.93 9.65
N LYS A 216 20.18 8.65 9.99
CA LYS A 216 21.44 7.88 9.94
C LYS A 216 21.58 7.15 8.61
N LEU A 217 22.75 7.20 7.98
CA LEU A 217 23.03 6.45 6.76
C LEU A 217 23.11 4.95 7.09
N CYS A 218 22.24 4.16 6.48
CA CYS A 218 22.08 2.73 6.77
C CYS A 218 22.61 1.87 5.64
N PHE A 219 22.40 2.31 4.40
CA PHE A 219 22.94 1.66 3.23
C PHE A 219 23.52 2.68 2.25
N ASP A 220 24.63 2.31 1.62
CA ASP A 220 25.27 3.05 0.55
C ASP A 220 25.65 2.10 -0.58
N ASN A 221 25.13 2.34 -1.78
CA ASN A 221 25.42 1.57 -3.00
C ASN A 221 25.34 0.04 -2.80
N ARG A 222 24.23 -0.44 -2.23
CA ARG A 222 23.96 -1.86 -1.88
C ARG A 222 24.83 -2.44 -0.76
N VAL A 223 25.68 -1.66 -0.13
CA VAL A 223 26.44 -2.07 1.05
C VAL A 223 25.71 -1.58 2.31
N ARG A 224 25.54 -2.47 3.28
CA ARG A 224 25.01 -2.11 4.61
C ARG A 224 26.13 -1.47 5.42
N VAL A 225 25.89 -0.24 5.89
CA VAL A 225 26.85 0.54 6.68
C VAL A 225 26.61 0.38 8.18
N VAL A 226 25.36 0.15 8.58
CA VAL A 226 24.96 0.01 9.99
C VAL A 226 24.32 -1.36 10.22
N GLU A 227 24.87 -2.12 11.17
CA GLU A 227 24.35 -3.45 11.54
C GLU A 227 23.07 -3.37 12.36
N ASP A 228 22.87 -2.34 13.18
CA ASP A 228 21.73 -2.25 14.09
C ASP A 228 20.82 -1.06 13.74
N LEU A 229 19.70 -1.36 13.08
CA LEU A 229 18.75 -0.37 12.57
C LEU A 229 17.64 -0.14 13.61
N LYS A 230 17.67 1.02 14.26
CA LYS A 230 16.59 1.46 15.15
C LYS A 230 15.60 2.32 14.37
N LEU A 231 14.62 1.67 13.75
CA LEU A 231 13.45 2.32 13.16
C LEU A 231 12.33 2.34 14.19
N ASP A 232 11.80 3.53 14.49
CA ASP A 232 10.56 3.65 15.26
C ASP A 232 9.38 3.44 14.30
N PRO A 233 8.55 2.39 14.45
CA PRO A 233 7.43 2.14 13.55
C PRO A 233 6.33 3.22 13.60
N ARG A 234 6.35 4.11 14.60
CA ARG A 234 5.28 5.10 14.83
C ARG A 234 5.65 6.52 14.43
N ASN A 235 6.94 6.83 14.48
CA ASN A 235 7.46 8.17 14.23
C ASN A 235 8.81 8.12 13.49
N GLY A 236 8.99 7.06 12.70
CA GLY A 236 10.19 6.88 11.91
C GLY A 236 10.12 7.65 10.61
N GLU A 237 11.30 7.90 10.07
CA GLU A 237 11.48 8.41 8.72
C GLU A 237 12.52 7.54 8.02
N ILE A 238 12.19 7.09 6.81
CA ILE A 238 13.11 6.42 5.89
C ILE A 238 13.27 7.35 4.70
N ARG A 239 14.50 7.78 4.42
CA ARG A 239 14.81 8.63 3.28
C ARG A 239 15.73 7.91 2.32
N ILE A 240 15.34 7.86 1.06
CA ILE A 240 16.04 7.20 -0.02
C ILE A 240 16.51 8.28 -0.99
N VAL A 241 17.78 8.22 -1.35
CA VAL A 241 18.41 9.05 -2.38
C VAL A 241 18.84 8.08 -3.49
N PRO A 242 18.06 7.95 -4.58
CA PRO A 242 18.34 6.99 -5.63
C PRO A 242 19.68 7.28 -6.33
N LYS A 243 20.35 6.24 -6.81
CA LYS A 243 21.49 6.44 -7.71
C LYS A 243 20.95 6.73 -9.11
N PHE A 244 21.18 7.94 -9.62
CA PHE A 244 20.89 8.22 -11.01
C PHE A 244 21.76 7.34 -11.91
N GLN A 245 21.15 6.33 -12.52
CA GLN A 245 21.75 5.66 -13.68
C GLN A 245 21.52 6.59 -14.86
N SER A 246 22.50 7.44 -15.16
CA SER A 246 22.54 8.09 -16.47
C SER A 246 22.62 6.97 -17.50
N THR A 247 21.59 6.82 -18.33
CA THR A 247 21.67 6.02 -19.54
C THR A 247 22.79 6.65 -20.38
N GLN A 248 23.96 6.02 -20.39
CA GLN A 248 24.98 6.30 -21.39
C GLN A 248 24.39 5.91 -22.75
N ASN A 249 23.80 6.88 -23.45
CA ASN A 249 23.72 6.83 -24.90
C ASN A 249 25.13 7.11 -25.46
N ASN A 250 26.02 6.13 -25.31
CA ASN A 250 27.19 5.99 -26.17
C ASN A 250 26.76 5.18 -27.40
N SER A 251 26.18 5.86 -28.38
CA SER A 251 26.29 5.42 -29.76
C SER A 251 27.22 6.38 -30.48
N ASN A 252 28.52 6.07 -30.38
CA ASN A 252 29.51 6.48 -31.35
C ASN A 252 28.98 6.16 -32.76
N HIS A 253 28.78 7.18 -33.59
CA HIS A 253 29.16 7.14 -35.00
C HIS A 253 29.37 8.56 -35.52
N SER A 254 30.58 9.05 -35.28
CA SER A 254 31.29 10.01 -36.12
C SER A 254 32.69 9.42 -36.36
N ARG A 255 33.21 9.59 -37.58
CA ARG A 255 34.36 8.93 -38.26
C ARG A 255 33.88 7.74 -39.10
N TYR A 256 33.87 7.78 -40.43
CA TYR A 256 34.59 8.58 -41.44
C TYR A 256 33.66 8.96 -42.59
#